data_AF-A0A8R1TS64-F1
#
_entry.id   AF-A0A8R1TS64-F1
#
_cell.length_a   1.000
_cell.length_b   1.000
_cell.length_c   1.000
_cell.angle_alpha   90.00
_cell.angle_beta   90.00
_cell.angle_gamma   90.00
#
_symmetry.space_group_name_H-M   'P 1'
#
loop_
_entity.id
_entity.type
_entity.pdbx_description
1 polymer ?
#
loop_
_entity_poly.entity_id
_entity_poly.type
_entity_poly.pdbx_seq_one_letter_code
_entity_poly.pdbx_strand_id
1 'polypeptide(L)'
;MTVFTKVKKVPEPKRVLNSKESATICVDSAVYQRDETGTLARMRQYKKFTNLCMLFLLLWLLLASFMAGTFFYRQFHRRPTYYGWCGTSFIQRGRNEHMEESVEINPDEFYERISVPRFGSNRPAVFVHDFKKNLSAIVDLSSNCCFIKELDRTIVAAPTSLIDLIEKMEKGHYKNPAVITKTYRITGRIRNADIEYLQSPMITYHCQHRTIFELDEASRSMEREQWHKYKREISKSLQFTVLSGQAVEMDQIIIQ
;
A
#
# COMPACT_ATOMS: atom_id res chain seq x y z
N MET A 1 -0.09 72.53 -4.56
CA MET A 1 -1.16 73.14 -5.40
C MET A 1 -2.22 73.71 -4.47
N THR A 2 -2.24 75.02 -4.33
CA THR A 2 -3.15 75.79 -3.45
C THR A 2 -4.41 76.12 -4.24
N VAL A 3 -5.56 75.58 -3.82
CA VAL A 3 -6.85 75.77 -4.51
C VAL A 3 -7.55 77.01 -3.94
N PHE A 4 -7.82 77.96 -4.84
CA PHE A 4 -8.41 79.26 -4.56
C PHE A 4 -9.92 79.19 -4.32
N THR A 5 -10.32 79.74 -3.17
CA THR A 5 -11.47 80.62 -2.89
C THR A 5 -12.71 80.55 -3.80
N LYS A 6 -13.87 80.20 -3.20
CA LYS A 6 -15.16 80.80 -3.59
C LYS A 6 -15.87 81.32 -2.33
N VAL A 7 -15.64 82.59 -2.04
CA VAL A 7 -16.35 83.35 -0.99
C VAL A 7 -17.77 83.60 -1.49
N LYS A 8 -18.74 82.84 -0.98
CA LYS A 8 -20.17 83.10 -1.25
C LYS A 8 -20.67 84.06 -0.18
N LYS A 9 -20.96 85.31 -0.59
CA LYS A 9 -21.62 86.32 0.26
C LYS A 9 -22.94 85.76 0.78
N VAL A 10 -23.07 85.64 2.10
CA VAL A 10 -24.34 85.38 2.79
C VAL A 10 -24.91 86.74 3.22
N PRO A 11 -26.17 87.05 2.90
CA PRO A 11 -26.80 88.31 3.30
C PRO A 11 -27.04 88.30 4.81
N GLU A 12 -26.78 89.41 5.49
CA GLU A 12 -27.17 89.63 6.88
C GLU A 12 -28.67 89.93 6.98
N PRO A 13 -29.46 89.17 7.77
CA PRO A 13 -30.73 89.64 8.27
C PRO A 13 -30.65 89.85 9.78
N LYS A 14 -30.73 91.13 10.14
CA LYS A 14 -31.25 91.75 11.37
C LYS A 14 -31.50 90.85 12.58
N ARG A 15 -30.77 91.20 13.66
CA ARG A 15 -31.06 90.85 15.05
C ARG A 15 -32.53 91.08 15.38
N VAL A 16 -33.27 90.00 15.64
CA VAL A 16 -34.43 90.04 16.53
C VAL A 16 -34.04 89.26 17.77
N LEU A 17 -33.64 90.03 18.78
CA LEU A 17 -33.46 89.60 20.15
C LEU A 17 -34.85 89.25 20.68
N ASN A 18 -35.08 87.99 21.07
CA ASN A 18 -36.03 87.65 22.15
C ASN A 18 -35.70 86.28 22.74
N SER A 19 -35.20 86.36 23.98
CA SER A 19 -35.40 85.48 25.13
C SER A 19 -35.64 83.98 24.89
N LYS A 20 -34.61 83.22 25.29
CA LYS A 20 -34.64 81.88 25.87
C LYS A 20 -35.99 81.51 26.52
N GLU A 21 -36.73 80.62 25.88
CA GLU A 21 -37.58 79.67 26.61
C GLU A 21 -36.94 78.30 26.41
N SER A 22 -36.44 77.72 27.51
CA SER A 22 -35.89 76.38 27.52
C SER A 22 -37.03 75.41 27.21
N ALA A 23 -37.14 74.98 25.97
CA ALA A 23 -37.94 73.83 25.62
C ALA A 23 -37.29 72.60 26.28
N THR A 24 -37.68 72.31 27.52
CA THR A 24 -37.43 71.03 28.17
C THR A 24 -38.23 70.00 27.38
N ILE A 25 -37.55 69.30 26.49
CA ILE A 25 -38.15 68.23 25.69
C ILE A 25 -38.47 67.09 26.67
N CYS A 26 -39.73 67.00 27.10
CA CYS A 26 -40.23 65.89 27.88
C CYS A 26 -40.30 64.65 26.96
N VAL A 27 -39.30 63.77 27.06
CA VAL A 27 -39.36 62.45 26.42
C VAL A 27 -40.20 61.53 27.31
N ASP A 28 -41.25 60.96 26.73
CA ASP A 28 -42.19 60.08 27.41
C ASP A 28 -41.47 58.81 27.89
N SER A 29 -41.56 58.53 29.20
CA SER A 29 -40.92 57.38 29.84
C SER A 29 -41.39 56.04 29.26
N ALA A 30 -42.63 55.97 28.76
CA ALA A 30 -43.15 54.77 28.11
C ALA A 30 -42.43 54.46 26.78
N VAL A 31 -41.99 55.49 26.05
CA VAL A 31 -41.19 55.34 24.83
C VAL A 31 -39.80 54.83 25.19
N TYR A 32 -39.18 55.38 26.24
CA TYR A 32 -37.86 54.95 26.70
C TYR A 32 -37.86 53.47 27.14
N GLN A 33 -38.87 53.03 27.88
CA GLN A 33 -38.97 51.67 28.41
C GLN A 33 -39.34 50.63 27.32
N ARG A 34 -40.10 51.04 26.29
CA ARG A 34 -40.34 50.23 25.09
C ARG A 34 -39.06 50.06 24.26
N ASP A 35 -38.21 51.09 24.22
CA ASP A 35 -36.89 51.01 23.57
C ASP A 35 -35.91 50.14 24.37
N GLU A 36 -35.90 50.20 25.71
CA GLU A 36 -35.11 49.29 26.55
C GLU A 36 -35.53 47.82 26.37
N THR A 37 -36.83 47.52 26.39
CA THR A 37 -37.31 46.15 26.16
C THR A 37 -36.99 45.66 24.75
N GLY A 38 -37.11 46.54 23.74
CA GLY A 38 -36.73 46.25 22.35
C GLY A 38 -35.22 46.00 22.20
N THR A 39 -34.37 46.85 22.77
CA THR A 39 -32.91 46.72 22.74
C THR A 39 -32.44 45.46 23.47
N LEU A 40 -33.06 45.10 24.61
CA LEU A 40 -32.72 43.90 25.37
C LEU A 40 -33.18 42.61 24.66
N ALA A 41 -34.36 42.62 24.01
CA ALA A 41 -34.80 41.54 23.14
C ALA A 41 -33.85 41.35 21.94
N ARG A 42 -33.41 42.46 21.33
CA ARG A 42 -32.46 42.46 20.20
C ARG A 42 -31.07 41.94 20.62
N MET A 43 -30.56 42.35 21.79
CA MET A 43 -29.30 41.81 22.36
C MET A 43 -29.38 40.30 22.64
N ARG A 44 -30.51 39.80 23.15
CA ARG A 44 -30.71 38.35 23.37
C ARG A 44 -30.72 37.56 22.06
N GLN A 45 -31.32 38.10 21.00
CA GLN A 45 -31.33 37.46 19.67
C GLN A 45 -29.92 37.40 19.07
N TYR A 46 -29.13 38.48 19.14
CA TYR A 46 -27.74 38.48 18.70
C TYR A 46 -26.91 37.44 19.46
N LYS A 47 -27.02 37.37 20.80
CA LYS A 47 -26.31 36.37 21.61
C LYS A 47 -26.69 34.93 21.24
N LYS A 48 -27.97 34.66 20.96
CA LYS A 48 -28.41 33.33 20.50
C LYS A 48 -27.83 32.99 19.14
N PHE A 49 -27.83 33.94 18.20
CA PHE A 49 -27.28 33.74 16.87
C PHE A 49 -25.75 33.54 16.90
N THR A 50 -25.02 34.33 17.70
CA THR A 50 -23.57 34.16 17.87
C THR A 50 -23.25 32.83 18.52
N ASN A 51 -23.99 32.41 19.55
CA ASN A 51 -23.78 31.11 20.19
C ASN A 51 -24.06 29.95 19.22
N LEU A 52 -25.13 30.05 18.41
CA LEU A 52 -25.47 29.04 17.42
C LEU A 52 -24.39 28.96 16.32
N CYS A 53 -23.91 30.10 15.83
CA CYS A 53 -22.81 30.16 14.87
C CYS A 53 -21.52 29.55 15.44
N MET A 54 -21.15 29.88 16.68
CA MET A 54 -19.99 29.27 17.36
C MET A 54 -20.17 27.77 17.56
N LEU A 55 -21.37 27.30 17.89
CA LEU A 55 -21.65 25.87 18.05
C LEU A 55 -21.55 25.12 16.72
N PHE A 56 -22.05 25.71 15.62
CA PHE A 56 -21.87 25.14 14.28
C PHE A 56 -20.41 25.12 13.84
N LEU A 57 -19.64 26.18 14.12
CA LEU A 57 -18.20 26.22 13.84
C LEU A 57 -17.46 25.15 14.65
N LEU A 58 -17.76 25.00 15.94
CA LEU A 58 -17.18 23.95 16.78
C LEU A 58 -17.56 22.55 16.30
N LEU A 59 -18.84 22.32 15.97
CA LEU A 59 -19.31 21.05 15.43
C LEU A 59 -18.63 20.73 14.09
N TRP A 60 -18.48 21.72 13.21
CA TRP A 60 -17.78 21.57 11.95
C TRP A 60 -16.30 21.25 12.14
N LEU A 61 -15.62 21.91 13.08
CA LEU A 61 -14.24 21.59 13.45
C LEU A 61 -14.08 20.17 14.01
N LEU A 62 -15.01 19.73 14.87
CA LEU A 62 -15.03 18.36 15.40
C LEU A 62 -15.24 17.34 14.29
N LEU A 63 -16.17 17.59 13.37
CA LEU A 63 -16.46 16.71 12.26
C LEU A 63 -15.30 16.64 11.26
N ALA A 64 -14.66 17.78 10.97
CA ALA A 64 -13.45 17.86 10.15
C ALA A 64 -12.27 17.11 10.78
N SER A 65 -12.08 17.25 12.10
CA SER A 65 -11.06 16.52 12.85
C SER A 65 -11.31 15.00 12.83
N PHE A 66 -12.55 14.56 13.03
CA PHE A 66 -12.92 13.15 12.95
C PHE A 66 -12.71 12.59 11.52
N MET A 67 -13.09 13.35 10.49
CA MET A 67 -12.87 12.96 9.10
C MET A 67 -11.38 12.88 8.74
N ALA A 68 -10.58 13.85 9.17
CA ALA A 68 -9.12 13.79 9.02
C ALA A 68 -8.53 12.60 9.77
N GLY A 69 -8.96 12.36 11.01
CA GLY A 69 -8.51 11.23 11.83
C GLY A 69 -8.83 9.88 11.20
N THR A 70 -10.05 9.69 10.68
CA THR A 70 -10.43 8.45 9.98
C THR A 70 -9.68 8.29 8.66
N PHE A 71 -9.39 9.38 7.94
CA PHE A 71 -8.57 9.35 6.73
C PHE A 71 -7.12 8.96 7.05
N PHE A 72 -6.50 9.57 8.06
CA PHE A 72 -5.16 9.21 8.53
C PHE A 72 -5.12 7.78 9.06
N TYR A 73 -6.11 7.35 9.85
CA TYR A 73 -6.21 5.98 10.32
C TYR A 73 -6.25 4.99 9.17
N ARG A 74 -7.13 5.21 8.17
CA ARG A 74 -7.19 4.36 6.97
C ARG A 74 -5.88 4.39 6.18
N GLN A 75 -5.20 5.53 6.13
CA GLN A 75 -3.93 5.67 5.42
C GLN A 75 -2.81 4.91 6.12
N PHE A 76 -2.69 5.01 7.45
CA PHE A 76 -1.66 4.32 8.23
C PHE A 76 -1.94 2.82 8.40
N HIS A 77 -3.22 2.41 8.44
CA HIS A 77 -3.61 1.01 8.53
C HIS A 77 -3.65 0.26 7.19
N ARG A 78 -3.52 0.95 6.06
CA ARG A 78 -3.12 0.26 4.82
C ARG A 78 -1.68 -0.17 5.02
N ARG A 79 -1.47 -1.42 5.42
CA ARG A 79 -0.12 -1.95 5.51
C ARG A 79 0.49 -1.92 4.10
N PRO A 80 1.68 -1.37 3.94
CA PRO A 80 2.30 -1.31 2.64
C PRO A 80 2.69 -2.72 2.20
N THR A 81 2.35 -3.06 0.96
CA THR A 81 3.15 -4.03 0.22
C THR A 81 4.57 -3.48 0.10
N TYR A 82 5.55 -4.27 0.48
CA TYR A 82 6.94 -3.88 0.44
C TYR A 82 7.54 -4.32 -0.89
N TYR A 83 8.20 -3.40 -1.56
CA TYR A 83 8.92 -3.64 -2.80
C TYR A 83 10.41 -3.50 -2.55
N GLY A 84 11.20 -4.42 -3.07
CA GLY A 84 12.65 -4.41 -3.00
C GLY A 84 13.27 -4.96 -4.28
N TRP A 85 14.57 -4.75 -4.42
CA TRP A 85 15.36 -5.26 -5.53
C TRP A 85 16.67 -5.85 -4.98
N CYS A 86 17.08 -6.98 -5.52
CA CYS A 86 18.36 -7.60 -5.25
C CYS A 86 19.12 -7.72 -6.58
N GLY A 87 20.23 -6.99 -6.69
CA GLY A 87 21.06 -6.96 -7.88
C GLY A 87 22.41 -7.62 -7.64
N THR A 88 22.89 -8.42 -8.60
CA THR A 88 24.27 -8.92 -8.60
C THR A 88 24.86 -8.87 -10.00
N SER A 89 26.16 -8.59 -10.09
CA SER A 89 26.92 -8.68 -11.34
C SER A 89 27.51 -10.08 -11.48
N PHE A 90 27.34 -10.70 -12.64
CA PHE A 90 27.87 -12.02 -12.94
C PHE A 90 28.51 -12.03 -14.33
N ILE A 91 29.42 -12.98 -14.55
CA ILE A 91 30.11 -13.12 -15.84
C ILE A 91 29.44 -14.22 -16.64
N GLN A 92 28.83 -13.85 -17.75
CA GLN A 92 28.19 -14.78 -18.68
C GLN A 92 28.90 -14.73 -20.03
N ARG A 93 29.46 -15.86 -20.46
CA ARG A 93 30.18 -16.00 -21.74
C ARG A 93 31.24 -14.90 -21.95
N GLY A 94 31.95 -14.55 -20.87
CA GLY A 94 33.00 -13.52 -20.88
C GLY A 94 32.50 -12.08 -20.89
N ARG A 95 31.19 -11.83 -20.79
CA ARG A 95 30.62 -10.48 -20.61
C ARG A 95 30.12 -10.31 -19.18
N ASN A 96 30.34 -9.11 -18.63
CA ASN A 96 29.74 -8.71 -17.37
C ASN A 96 28.26 -8.41 -17.61
N GLU A 97 27.39 -9.23 -17.06
CA GLU A 97 25.95 -9.04 -17.08
C GLU A 97 25.47 -8.67 -15.67
N HIS A 98 24.39 -7.90 -15.59
CA HIS A 98 23.76 -7.55 -14.32
C HIS A 98 22.40 -8.24 -14.24
N MET A 99 22.17 -8.94 -13.14
CA MET A 99 20.90 -9.57 -12.84
C MET A 99 20.26 -8.78 -11.70
N GLU A 100 19.03 -8.35 -11.91
CA GLU A 100 18.22 -7.68 -10.89
C GLU A 100 16.92 -8.45 -10.68
N GLU A 101 16.75 -8.97 -9.48
CA GLU A 101 15.57 -9.68 -9.01
C GLU A 101 14.71 -8.69 -8.22
N SER A 102 13.40 -8.67 -8.50
CA SER A 102 12.47 -7.82 -7.74
C SER A 102 11.66 -8.67 -6.77
N VAL A 103 11.54 -8.18 -5.55
CA VAL A 103 10.86 -8.86 -4.44
C VAL A 103 9.70 -7.99 -3.98
N GLU A 104 8.53 -8.60 -3.84
CA GLU A 104 7.31 -7.98 -3.36
C GLU A 104 6.76 -8.81 -2.20
N ILE A 105 6.62 -8.19 -1.02
CA ILE A 105 6.18 -8.86 0.21
C ILE A 105 4.91 -8.19 0.72
N ASN A 106 3.85 -8.96 0.87
CA ASN A 106 2.61 -8.52 1.50
C ASN A 106 2.47 -9.20 2.88
N PRO A 107 2.72 -8.47 3.98
CA PRO A 107 2.67 -9.05 5.33
C PRO A 107 1.23 -9.38 5.78
N ASP A 108 0.21 -8.68 5.29
CA ASP A 108 -1.19 -8.94 5.68
C ASP A 108 -1.71 -10.25 5.07
N GLU A 109 -1.30 -10.49 3.82
CA GLU A 109 -1.64 -11.71 3.10
C GLU A 109 -0.66 -12.86 3.36
N PHE A 110 0.45 -12.60 4.07
CA PHE A 110 1.56 -13.54 4.27
C PHE A 110 1.98 -14.14 2.93
N TYR A 111 2.39 -13.24 2.03
CA TYR A 111 2.64 -13.52 0.64
C TYR A 111 3.97 -12.91 0.22
N GLU A 112 4.72 -13.63 -0.59
CA GLU A 112 5.96 -13.16 -1.21
C GLU A 112 5.98 -13.49 -2.69
N ARG A 113 6.42 -12.53 -3.49
CA ARG A 113 6.57 -12.63 -4.93
C ARG A 113 7.97 -12.22 -5.33
N ILE A 114 8.66 -13.09 -6.05
CA ILE A 114 10.03 -12.86 -6.50
C ILE A 114 10.06 -13.00 -8.02
N SER A 115 10.38 -11.92 -8.72
CA SER A 115 10.49 -11.91 -10.18
C SER A 115 11.95 -12.02 -10.59
N VAL A 116 12.29 -13.18 -11.16
CA VAL A 116 13.65 -13.54 -11.54
C VAL A 116 13.80 -13.42 -13.06
N PRO A 117 14.74 -12.58 -13.55
CA PRO A 117 15.01 -12.47 -14.97
C PRO A 117 15.76 -13.70 -15.48
N ARG A 118 15.98 -13.74 -16.80
CA ARG A 118 16.83 -14.77 -17.41
C ARG A 118 18.29 -14.50 -17.05
N PHE A 119 19.00 -15.52 -16.57
CA PHE A 119 20.45 -15.48 -16.37
C PHE A 119 21.04 -16.90 -16.53
N GLY A 120 22.23 -17.02 -17.10
CA GLY A 120 22.89 -18.31 -17.32
C GLY A 120 22.01 -19.32 -18.05
N SER A 121 21.82 -20.49 -17.41
CA SER A 121 20.88 -21.54 -17.82
C SER A 121 19.48 -21.37 -17.22
N ASN A 122 19.28 -20.42 -16.30
CA ASN A 122 18.02 -20.18 -15.62
C ASN A 122 16.97 -19.60 -16.58
N ARG A 123 15.74 -20.07 -16.43
CA ARG A 123 14.58 -19.54 -17.15
C ARG A 123 13.97 -18.36 -16.38
N PRO A 124 13.51 -17.31 -17.08
CA PRO A 124 12.81 -16.20 -16.43
C PRO A 124 11.50 -16.71 -15.83
N ALA A 125 11.29 -16.46 -14.55
CA ALA A 125 10.14 -16.94 -13.81
C ALA A 125 9.73 -15.97 -12.69
N VAL A 126 8.47 -16.09 -12.27
CA VAL A 126 7.99 -15.43 -11.05
C VAL A 126 7.70 -16.52 -10.03
N PHE A 127 8.40 -16.47 -8.90
CA PHE A 127 8.16 -17.33 -7.75
C PHE A 127 7.14 -16.64 -6.85
N VAL A 128 6.19 -17.43 -6.37
CA VAL A 128 5.00 -16.95 -5.68
C VAL A 128 4.81 -17.85 -4.47
N HIS A 129 5.03 -17.34 -3.26
CA HIS A 129 4.92 -18.08 -2.01
C HIS A 129 3.69 -17.64 -1.22
N ASP A 130 2.78 -18.58 -0.96
CA ASP A 130 1.66 -18.41 -0.05
C ASP A 130 2.00 -19.09 1.27
N PHE A 131 2.40 -18.27 2.26
CA PHE A 131 2.73 -18.76 3.59
C PHE A 131 1.50 -19.06 4.45
N LYS A 132 0.25 -18.78 4.02
CA LYS A 132 -0.94 -19.24 4.76
C LYS A 132 -1.27 -20.68 4.38
N LYS A 133 -1.15 -21.00 3.09
CA LYS A 133 -1.46 -22.32 2.54
C LYS A 133 -0.27 -23.27 2.43
N ASN A 134 0.94 -22.77 2.67
CA ASN A 134 2.19 -23.53 2.48
C ASN A 134 2.34 -24.02 1.03
N LEU A 135 2.02 -23.16 0.07
CA LEU A 135 2.13 -23.46 -1.34
C LEU A 135 3.11 -22.50 -2.01
N SER A 136 3.85 -23.00 -2.98
CA SER A 136 4.69 -22.20 -3.85
C SER A 136 4.31 -22.45 -5.30
N ALA A 137 4.26 -21.39 -6.09
CA ALA A 137 4.07 -21.48 -7.52
C ALA A 137 5.26 -20.87 -8.26
N ILE A 138 5.77 -21.60 -9.26
CA ILE A 138 6.81 -21.16 -10.18
C ILE A 138 6.13 -20.85 -11.50
N VAL A 139 6.01 -19.57 -11.83
CA VAL A 139 5.37 -19.11 -13.06
C VAL A 139 6.43 -18.94 -14.13
N ASP A 140 6.53 -19.90 -15.05
CA ASP A 140 7.45 -19.83 -16.19
C ASP A 140 6.93 -18.83 -17.22
N LEU A 141 7.67 -17.73 -17.37
CA LEU A 141 7.35 -16.68 -18.33
C LEU A 141 7.63 -17.11 -19.77
N SER A 142 8.52 -18.09 -19.98
CA SER A 142 8.90 -18.55 -21.32
C SER A 142 7.88 -19.52 -21.92
N SER A 143 7.32 -20.43 -21.12
CA SER A 143 6.34 -21.43 -21.58
C SER A 143 4.89 -21.08 -21.22
N ASN A 144 4.66 -19.98 -20.49
CA ASN A 144 3.36 -19.59 -19.98
C ASN A 144 2.68 -20.69 -19.12
N CYS A 145 3.50 -21.41 -18.34
CA CYS A 145 3.07 -22.46 -17.43
C CYS A 145 3.23 -22.02 -15.97
N CYS A 146 2.45 -22.61 -15.08
CA CYS A 146 2.60 -22.45 -13.63
C CYS A 146 2.80 -23.83 -13.00
N PHE A 147 3.86 -23.96 -12.21
CA PHE A 147 4.19 -25.21 -11.51
C PHE A 147 3.95 -25.00 -10.01
N ILE A 148 3.04 -25.77 -9.43
CA ILE A 148 2.65 -25.65 -8.02
C ILE A 148 3.33 -26.77 -7.24
N LYS A 149 3.96 -26.42 -6.12
CA LYS A 149 4.61 -27.33 -5.17
C LYS A 149 4.28 -26.95 -3.73
N GLU A 150 4.52 -27.87 -2.81
CA GLU A 150 4.52 -27.56 -1.37
C GLU A 150 5.66 -26.58 -1.02
N LEU A 151 5.38 -25.63 -0.14
CA LEU A 151 6.37 -24.68 0.37
C LEU A 151 7.22 -25.32 1.46
N ASP A 152 8.54 -25.33 1.25
CA ASP A 152 9.49 -25.76 2.28
C ASP A 152 9.88 -24.58 3.19
N ARG A 153 9.27 -24.54 4.37
CA ARG A 153 9.52 -23.51 5.39
C ARG A 153 10.92 -23.55 6.02
N THR A 154 11.69 -24.62 5.80
CA THR A 154 13.07 -24.69 6.30
C THR A 154 14.02 -23.87 5.43
N ILE A 155 13.67 -23.69 4.16
CA ILE A 155 14.44 -22.93 3.18
C ILE A 155 13.85 -21.52 3.04
N VAL A 156 12.54 -21.42 2.87
CA VAL A 156 11.82 -20.17 2.62
C VAL A 156 10.91 -19.86 3.80
N ALA A 157 11.36 -18.97 4.69
CA ALA A 157 10.60 -18.57 5.87
C ALA A 157 9.91 -17.21 5.66
N ALA A 158 8.63 -17.13 6.02
CA ALA A 158 7.91 -15.86 6.01
C ALA A 158 8.57 -14.87 6.98
N PRO A 159 8.86 -13.62 6.56
CA PRO A 159 9.26 -12.59 7.52
C PRO A 159 8.09 -12.29 8.45
N THR A 160 8.34 -12.33 9.76
CA THR A 160 7.30 -12.05 10.77
C THR A 160 6.99 -10.55 10.88
N SER A 161 7.99 -9.71 10.57
CA SER A 161 7.89 -8.26 10.48
C SER A 161 8.95 -7.71 9.52
N LEU A 162 8.76 -6.48 9.01
CA LEU A 162 9.80 -5.79 8.23
C LEU A 162 11.08 -5.62 9.06
N ILE A 163 10.94 -5.38 10.36
CA ILE A 163 12.06 -5.20 11.29
C ILE A 163 12.88 -6.49 11.35
N ASP A 164 12.23 -7.65 11.46
CA ASP A 164 12.88 -8.97 11.42
C ASP A 164 13.61 -9.21 10.09
N LEU A 165 13.02 -8.80 8.96
CA LEU A 165 13.67 -8.87 7.66
C LEU A 165 14.94 -7.99 7.60
N ILE A 166 14.83 -6.72 7.98
CA ILE A 166 15.95 -5.76 7.97
C ILE A 166 17.06 -6.22 8.93
N GLU A 167 16.70 -6.66 10.14
CA GLU A 167 17.66 -7.15 11.13
C GLU A 167 18.43 -8.36 10.61
N LYS A 168 17.76 -9.30 9.92
CA LYS A 168 18.42 -10.44 9.27
C LYS A 168 19.36 -10.00 8.14
N MET A 169 18.96 -8.99 7.37
CA MET A 169 19.82 -8.40 6.33
C MET A 169 21.06 -7.73 6.94
N GLU A 170 20.89 -6.91 7.97
CA GLU A 170 21.98 -6.18 8.64
C GLU A 170 22.98 -7.12 9.31
N LYS A 171 22.48 -8.17 9.99
CA LYS A 171 23.29 -9.25 10.57
C LYS A 171 24.05 -10.07 9.52
N GLY A 172 23.74 -9.88 8.23
CA GLY A 172 24.42 -10.55 7.13
C GLY A 172 24.01 -12.01 6.96
N HIS A 173 22.82 -12.40 7.42
CA HIS A 173 22.31 -13.77 7.26
C HIS A 173 22.22 -14.23 5.79
N TYR A 174 22.27 -13.30 4.83
CA TYR A 174 22.10 -13.53 3.41
C TYR A 174 23.39 -13.40 2.58
N LYS A 175 24.56 -13.24 3.23
CA LYS A 175 25.83 -12.96 2.51
C LYS A 175 26.41 -14.15 1.75
N ASN A 176 26.30 -15.37 2.29
CA ASN A 176 26.88 -16.58 1.71
C ASN A 176 25.82 -17.69 1.59
N PRO A 177 24.91 -17.59 0.60
CA PRO A 177 23.82 -18.54 0.50
C PRO A 177 24.32 -19.92 0.05
N ALA A 178 23.86 -20.97 0.71
CA ALA A 178 24.09 -22.34 0.26
C ALA A 178 23.23 -22.63 -0.97
N VAL A 179 23.76 -23.34 -1.97
CA VAL A 179 22.96 -23.75 -3.14
C VAL A 179 22.24 -25.06 -2.81
N ILE A 180 20.90 -25.02 -2.81
CA ILE A 180 20.05 -26.18 -2.57
C ILE A 180 19.39 -26.56 -3.88
N THR A 181 19.75 -27.73 -4.42
CA THR A 181 19.16 -28.23 -5.66
C THR A 181 18.11 -29.29 -5.34
N LYS A 182 16.88 -29.05 -5.81
CA LYS A 182 15.77 -30.00 -5.71
C LYS A 182 15.31 -30.43 -7.09
N THR A 183 14.96 -31.70 -7.23
CA THR A 183 14.46 -32.25 -8.50
C THR A 183 13.00 -32.61 -8.34
N TYR A 184 12.16 -32.12 -9.24
CA TYR A 184 10.71 -32.33 -9.25
C TYR A 184 10.25 -33.06 -10.50
N ARG A 185 9.14 -33.78 -10.35
CA ARG A 185 8.40 -34.41 -11.44
C ARG A 185 7.00 -33.82 -11.52
N ILE A 186 6.48 -33.72 -12.73
CA ILE A 186 5.10 -33.33 -12.97
C ILE A 186 4.19 -34.51 -12.62
N THR A 187 3.38 -34.36 -11.57
CA THR A 187 2.41 -35.38 -11.12
C THR A 187 1.17 -35.38 -12.00
N GLY A 188 0.68 -34.19 -12.34
CA GLY A 188 -0.53 -34.03 -13.13
C GLY A 188 -0.77 -32.59 -13.54
N ARG A 189 -1.80 -32.39 -14.36
CA ARG A 189 -2.28 -31.06 -14.75
C ARG A 189 -3.51 -30.71 -13.93
N ILE A 190 -3.49 -29.55 -13.29
CA ILE A 190 -4.63 -29.00 -12.55
C ILE A 190 -5.52 -28.25 -13.55
N ARG A 191 -6.82 -28.53 -13.54
CA ARG A 191 -7.79 -27.83 -14.40
C ARG A 191 -8.16 -26.50 -13.76
N ASN A 192 -8.55 -25.52 -14.57
CA ASN A 192 -8.88 -24.19 -14.08
C ASN A 192 -9.99 -24.17 -13.00
N ALA A 193 -10.95 -25.10 -13.09
CA ALA A 193 -12.02 -25.24 -12.10
C ALA A 193 -11.51 -25.76 -10.74
N ASP A 194 -10.44 -26.55 -10.73
CA ASP A 194 -9.90 -27.17 -9.52
C ASP A 194 -8.89 -26.22 -8.83
N ILE A 195 -8.45 -25.14 -9.48
CA ILE A 195 -7.53 -24.15 -8.89
C ILE A 195 -8.14 -23.50 -7.65
N GLU A 196 -9.43 -23.21 -7.67
CA GLU A 196 -10.13 -22.55 -6.56
C GLU A 196 -10.07 -23.40 -5.28
N TYR A 197 -9.97 -24.73 -5.41
CA TYR A 197 -9.82 -25.64 -4.29
C TYR A 197 -8.48 -25.51 -3.54
N LEU A 198 -7.44 -24.95 -4.18
CA LEU A 198 -6.17 -24.67 -3.48
C LEU A 198 -6.35 -23.62 -2.38
N GLN A 199 -7.43 -22.83 -2.43
CA GLN A 199 -7.73 -21.76 -1.48
C GLN A 199 -6.59 -20.74 -1.35
N SER A 200 -5.78 -20.55 -2.40
CA SER A 200 -4.71 -19.57 -2.46
C SER A 200 -5.05 -18.49 -3.50
N PRO A 201 -5.63 -17.35 -3.09
CA PRO A 201 -6.04 -16.30 -4.02
C PRO A 201 -4.88 -15.75 -4.84
N MET A 202 -3.70 -15.60 -4.23
CA MET A 202 -2.53 -15.02 -4.89
C MET A 202 -1.91 -15.95 -5.92
N ILE A 203 -1.76 -17.24 -5.62
CA ILE A 203 -1.33 -18.24 -6.62
C ILE A 203 -2.37 -18.30 -7.75
N THR A 204 -3.66 -18.33 -7.42
CA THR A 204 -4.75 -18.36 -8.41
C THR A 204 -4.67 -17.14 -9.35
N TYR A 205 -4.44 -15.95 -8.81
CA TYR A 205 -4.29 -14.71 -9.58
C TYR A 205 -3.10 -14.79 -10.56
N HIS A 206 -1.92 -15.19 -10.10
CA HIS A 206 -0.71 -15.23 -10.94
C HIS A 206 -0.69 -16.39 -11.95
N CYS A 207 -1.37 -17.49 -11.64
CA CYS A 207 -1.50 -18.65 -12.52
C CYS A 207 -2.75 -18.59 -13.42
N GLN A 208 -3.55 -17.54 -13.32
CA GLN A 208 -4.72 -17.34 -14.18
C GLN A 208 -4.30 -17.28 -15.65
N HIS A 209 -5.07 -17.95 -16.52
CA HIS A 209 -4.81 -18.06 -17.96
C HIS A 209 -3.49 -18.78 -18.33
N ARG A 210 -2.90 -19.54 -17.41
CA ARG A 210 -1.71 -20.37 -17.65
C ARG A 210 -2.06 -21.85 -17.53
N THR A 211 -1.23 -22.72 -18.11
CA THR A 211 -1.35 -24.17 -17.88
C THR A 211 -0.70 -24.53 -16.56
N ILE A 212 -1.43 -25.21 -15.69
CA ILE A 212 -1.00 -25.47 -14.31
C ILE A 212 -0.64 -26.94 -14.14
N PHE A 213 0.54 -27.17 -13.58
CA PHE A 213 1.08 -28.48 -13.30
C PHE A 213 1.38 -28.60 -11.81
N GLU A 214 1.06 -29.75 -11.25
CA GLU A 214 1.43 -30.12 -9.89
C GLU A 214 2.79 -30.80 -9.90
N LEU A 215 3.66 -30.42 -8.97
CA LEU A 215 5.00 -30.97 -8.80
C LEU A 215 5.10 -31.82 -7.55
N ASP A 216 5.78 -32.96 -7.66
CA ASP A 216 6.23 -33.75 -6.51
C ASP A 216 7.76 -33.91 -6.53
N GLU A 217 8.36 -33.99 -5.35
CA GLU A 217 9.81 -34.08 -5.19
C GLU A 217 10.29 -35.49 -5.55
N ALA A 218 11.23 -35.61 -6.47
CA ALA A 218 11.71 -36.90 -6.96
C ALA A 218 12.32 -37.77 -5.84
N SER A 219 12.95 -37.13 -4.84
CA SER A 219 13.56 -37.81 -3.69
C SER A 219 12.56 -38.59 -2.84
N ARG A 220 11.30 -38.14 -2.77
CA ARG A 220 10.21 -38.80 -2.03
C ARG A 220 9.69 -40.04 -2.75
N SER A 221 9.75 -40.05 -4.08
CA SER A 221 9.11 -41.05 -4.94
C SER A 221 10.00 -42.23 -5.40
N MET A 222 11.33 -42.12 -5.31
CA MET A 222 12.26 -43.10 -5.91
C MET A 222 13.28 -43.68 -4.93
N GLU A 223 13.49 -44.99 -5.01
CA GLU A 223 14.66 -45.65 -4.43
C GLU A 223 15.94 -45.14 -5.13
N ARG A 224 16.98 -44.81 -4.33
CA ARG A 224 18.24 -44.19 -4.80
C ARG A 224 18.86 -44.87 -6.03
N GLU A 225 18.74 -46.19 -6.13
CA GLU A 225 19.32 -46.98 -7.23
C GLU A 225 18.65 -46.71 -8.58
N GLN A 226 17.32 -46.59 -8.60
CA GLN A 226 16.56 -46.32 -9.82
C GLN A 226 16.89 -44.92 -10.36
N TRP A 227 17.16 -43.96 -9.46
CA TRP A 227 17.45 -42.58 -9.83
C TRP A 227 18.74 -42.44 -10.66
N HIS A 228 19.80 -43.20 -10.34
CA HIS A 228 21.06 -43.18 -11.09
C HIS A 228 20.93 -43.73 -12.52
N LYS A 229 20.06 -44.72 -12.72
CA LYS A 229 19.77 -45.26 -14.07
C LYS A 229 18.93 -44.24 -14.85
N TYR A 230 17.88 -43.73 -14.24
CA TYR A 230 16.95 -42.80 -14.84
C TYR A 230 17.58 -41.46 -15.24
N LYS A 231 18.45 -40.89 -14.40
CA LYS A 231 19.15 -39.61 -14.69
C LYS A 231 19.93 -39.61 -16.00
N ARG A 232 20.38 -40.77 -16.48
CA ARG A 232 21.06 -40.90 -17.78
C ARG A 232 20.13 -40.82 -18.99
N GLU A 233 18.84 -41.10 -18.81
CA GLU A 233 17.84 -41.14 -19.88
C GLU A 233 17.10 -39.79 -20.06
N ILE A 234 17.15 -38.91 -19.05
CA ILE A 234 16.45 -37.61 -19.06
C ILE A 234 17.09 -36.67 -20.09
N SER A 235 16.38 -36.41 -21.18
CA SER A 235 16.87 -35.53 -22.26
C SER A 235 16.55 -34.05 -22.04
N LYS A 236 15.51 -33.71 -21.24
CA LYS A 236 15.05 -32.32 -21.06
C LYS A 236 14.59 -32.09 -19.62
N SER A 237 15.25 -31.17 -18.93
CA SER A 237 14.78 -30.60 -17.65
C SER A 237 14.69 -29.08 -17.77
N LEU A 238 13.73 -28.50 -17.07
CA LEU A 238 13.62 -27.06 -16.87
C LEU A 238 14.35 -26.70 -15.58
N GLN A 239 15.13 -25.63 -15.60
CA GLN A 239 15.84 -25.12 -14.43
C GLN A 239 15.27 -23.75 -14.04
N PHE A 240 14.88 -23.64 -12.77
CA PHE A 240 14.41 -22.41 -12.15
C PHE A 240 15.24 -22.15 -10.89
N THR A 241 15.88 -21.00 -10.80
CA THR A 241 16.80 -20.63 -9.72
C THR A 241 16.35 -19.33 -9.11
N VAL A 242 16.24 -19.27 -7.77
CA VAL A 242 15.81 -18.09 -7.01
C VAL A 242 16.66 -17.93 -5.76
N LEU A 243 16.87 -16.68 -5.32
CA LEU A 243 17.48 -16.41 -4.02
C LEU A 243 16.38 -16.38 -2.94
N SER A 244 16.38 -17.36 -2.05
CA SER A 244 15.41 -17.50 -0.97
C SER A 244 16.05 -17.19 0.38
N GLY A 245 16.49 -15.94 0.55
CA GLY A 245 17.16 -15.50 1.76
C GLY A 245 18.51 -16.20 1.96
N GLN A 246 18.52 -17.30 2.74
CA GLN A 246 19.75 -17.98 3.18
C GLN A 246 20.32 -18.97 2.15
N ALA A 247 19.56 -19.29 1.12
CA ALA A 247 19.95 -20.28 0.12
C ALA A 247 19.55 -19.84 -1.27
N VAL A 248 20.31 -20.32 -2.26
CA VAL A 248 19.91 -20.29 -3.66
C VAL A 248 19.15 -21.59 -3.91
N GLU A 249 17.84 -21.51 -4.08
CA GLU A 249 17.00 -22.66 -4.43
C GLU A 249 17.10 -22.88 -5.95
N MET A 250 17.54 -24.07 -6.36
CA MET A 250 17.60 -24.50 -7.76
C MET A 250 16.64 -25.67 -7.99
N ASP A 251 15.51 -25.38 -8.62
CA ASP A 251 14.47 -26.34 -8.94
C ASP A 251 14.66 -26.89 -10.35
N GLN A 252 14.88 -28.21 -10.44
CA GLN A 252 14.99 -28.95 -11.70
C GLN A 252 13.70 -29.72 -11.95
N ILE A 253 12.89 -29.28 -12.91
CA ILE A 253 11.63 -29.93 -13.29
C ILE A 253 11.89 -30.85 -14.48
N ILE A 254 11.65 -32.15 -14.30
CA ILE A 254 11.76 -33.15 -15.35
C ILE A 254 10.48 -33.14 -16.17
N ILE A 255 10.59 -32.87 -17.48
CA ILE A 255 9.48 -33.03 -18.43
C ILE A 255 9.58 -34.45 -18.99
N GLN A 256 8.53 -35.23 -18.79
CA GLN A 256 8.42 -36.58 -19.31
C GLN A 256 7.83 -36.59 -20.73
#